data_AF-A0A8N5EV01-F1
#
_entry.id   AF-A0A8N5EV01-F1
#
_cell.length_a   1.000
_cell.length_b   1.000
_cell.length_c   1.000
_cell.angle_alpha   90.00
_cell.angle_beta   90.00
_cell.angle_gamma   90.00
#
_symmetry.space_group_name_H-M   'P 1'
#
loop_
_entity.id
_entity.type
_entity.pdbx_description
1 polymer ?
#
loop_
_entity_poly.entity_id
_entity_poly.type
_entity_poly.pdbx_seq_one_letter_code
_entity_poly.pdbx_strand_id
1 'polypeptide(L)'
;MDRDKELYLTPLEIKLKHSTVHMDEPCPLLAPNPGVSAIHDYADWARKASEDPTVAESVVKHWCLAWTLCEAIWGKLKELEASLEEPSEYVLALERRRAFSRWLSETAAARIEDEVALARHGSHVSSPEGDHRLALLLSQLAGSQPVWLIRVCAPGVADQGLWLQVWQLSERISVNVCSLLDWKRCVAVHLWYLLPPTASISRALAMYESAFQNTSECEKYACCPLPPYLEDSGYVIEEDDNGGRPLRDVCFHLLKLYSDRSYELDQLLDPRSITSDPLDFRLSWHLWEVLRALNYCHLSQQSWGVLNTSYAAQLESEGLWEWAVFVMLHEPDAQAVRELLGRHCALAEGPEGWAKETFLTQRLCVPPRWIHEAKAVRARMEGDKHKEALFLFKAGHWNQCHKLVVRHLASDAIINENYKYLKGFLEDLAPPERSALIQDWELAGLVYLDYIRVNEMLDRIQQLDVSTYELERLHTKVTSLCNRIEQLQCHTAKDRLAQSGTLTPCPAAPWTSGQQLYPQLTESFRLEKTKRPFRLSPAIPQHCQDCH
;
A
#
# COMPACT_ATOMS: atom_id res chain seq x y z
N MET A 1 -13.70 7.06 14.49
CA MET A 1 -13.07 6.20 13.48
C MET A 1 -14.07 5.14 13.13
N ASP A 2 -14.37 4.93 11.85
CA ASP A 2 -15.24 3.83 11.42
C ASP A 2 -14.57 2.51 11.82
N ARG A 3 -15.28 1.63 12.52
CA ARG A 3 -14.73 0.35 13.00
C ARG A 3 -14.23 -0.54 11.87
N ASP A 4 -14.82 -0.39 10.69
CA ASP A 4 -14.40 -1.09 9.47
C ASP A 4 -12.97 -0.68 9.06
N LYS A 5 -12.57 0.58 9.28
CA LYS A 5 -11.20 1.05 9.03
C LYS A 5 -10.20 0.45 10.00
N GLU A 6 -10.61 0.13 11.22
CA GLU A 6 -9.71 -0.49 12.21
C GLU A 6 -9.27 -1.88 11.76
N LEU A 7 -10.14 -2.62 11.04
CA LEU A 7 -9.81 -3.92 10.44
C LEU A 7 -8.73 -3.84 9.35
N TYR A 8 -8.61 -2.70 8.66
CA TYR A 8 -7.52 -2.45 7.72
C TYR A 8 -6.25 -1.99 8.44
N LEU A 9 -6.39 -1.03 9.35
CA LEU A 9 -5.25 -0.35 9.97
C LEU A 9 -4.43 -1.27 10.86
N THR A 10 -5.06 -2.12 11.68
CA THR A 10 -4.32 -2.97 12.63
C THR A 10 -3.37 -3.96 11.96
N PRO A 11 -3.77 -4.74 10.94
CA PRO A 11 -2.85 -5.58 10.16
C PRO A 11 -1.73 -4.80 9.48
N LEU A 12 -2.05 -3.63 8.90
CA LEU A 12 -1.06 -2.78 8.24
C LEU A 12 -0.01 -2.25 9.22
N GLU A 13 -0.40 -1.87 10.44
CA GLU A 13 0.52 -1.49 11.49
C GLU A 13 1.39 -2.64 11.97
N ILE A 14 0.85 -3.87 12.06
CA ILE A 14 1.63 -5.07 12.35
C ILE A 14 2.69 -5.25 11.26
N LYS A 15 2.30 -5.16 9.99
CA LYS A 15 3.26 -5.26 8.88
C LYS A 15 4.34 -4.20 8.96
N LEU A 16 3.97 -2.94 9.21
CA LEU A 16 4.90 -1.82 9.30
C LEU A 16 5.95 -2.05 10.41
N LYS A 17 5.57 -2.64 11.55
CA LYS A 17 6.52 -2.99 12.63
C LYS A 17 7.53 -4.05 12.21
N HIS A 18 7.13 -4.98 11.34
CA HIS A 18 7.97 -6.07 10.83
C HIS A 18 8.56 -5.81 9.44
N SER A 19 8.66 -4.55 9.02
CA SER A 19 9.24 -4.18 7.72
C SER A 19 10.42 -3.23 7.91
N THR A 20 11.44 -3.38 7.07
CA THR A 20 12.58 -2.45 6.98
C THR A 20 12.52 -1.66 5.69
N VAL A 21 12.78 -0.36 5.80
CA VAL A 21 12.85 0.54 4.65
C VAL A 21 14.29 0.56 4.14
N HIS A 22 14.50 0.08 2.92
CA HIS A 22 15.76 0.16 2.21
C HIS A 22 15.78 1.42 1.35
N MET A 23 16.86 2.21 1.45
CA MET A 23 17.04 3.50 0.76
C MET A 23 18.10 3.42 -0.35
N ASP A 24 18.44 2.22 -0.82
CA ASP A 24 19.53 1.97 -1.76
C ASP A 24 19.23 2.54 -3.17
N GLU A 25 17.95 2.69 -3.49
CA GLU A 25 17.43 3.26 -4.74
C GLU A 25 16.69 4.59 -4.49
N PRO A 26 16.47 5.43 -5.52
CA PRO A 26 15.72 6.69 -5.36
C PRO A 26 14.28 6.49 -4.89
N CYS A 27 13.73 5.28 -5.01
CA CYS A 27 12.49 4.86 -4.39
C CYS A 27 12.80 4.07 -3.12
N PRO A 28 12.19 4.41 -1.96
CA PRO A 28 12.27 3.53 -0.79
C PRO A 28 11.63 2.19 -1.14
N LEU A 29 12.32 1.10 -0.82
CA LEU A 29 11.79 -0.25 -0.98
C LEU A 29 11.54 -0.84 0.40
N LEU A 30 10.30 -1.26 0.66
CA LEU A 30 9.97 -1.97 1.90
C LEU A 30 10.17 -3.47 1.72
N ALA A 31 10.99 -4.04 2.59
CA ALA A 31 11.20 -5.48 2.66
C ALA A 31 10.68 -6.02 4.00
N PRO A 32 10.03 -7.21 4.01
CA PRO A 32 9.75 -7.93 5.25
C PRO A 32 11.04 -8.26 6.00
N ASN A 33 11.01 -8.11 7.32
CA ASN A 33 12.02 -8.69 8.19
C ASN A 33 11.95 -10.22 8.10
N PRO A 34 13.07 -10.92 7.87
CA PRO A 34 13.06 -12.37 7.81
C PRO A 34 12.68 -12.94 9.17
N GLY A 35 11.77 -13.91 9.18
CA GLY A 35 11.38 -14.62 10.38
C GLY A 35 9.88 -14.80 10.55
N VAL A 36 9.51 -15.13 11.79
CA VAL A 36 8.21 -15.70 12.15
C VAL A 36 7.42 -14.80 13.11
N SER A 37 8.03 -13.71 13.61
CA SER A 37 7.41 -12.81 14.59
C SER A 37 6.09 -12.21 14.08
N ALA A 38 6.02 -11.83 12.80
CA ALA A 38 4.82 -11.28 12.20
C ALA A 38 3.63 -12.25 12.28
N ILE A 39 3.86 -13.56 12.15
CA ILE A 39 2.81 -14.59 12.18
C ILE A 39 2.11 -14.60 13.54
N HIS A 40 2.88 -14.52 14.63
CA HIS A 40 2.30 -14.49 15.99
C HIS A 40 1.50 -13.22 16.23
N ASP A 41 2.00 -12.07 15.80
CA ASP A 41 1.28 -10.80 15.96
C ASP A 41 -0.04 -10.80 15.16
N TYR A 42 -0.04 -11.35 13.94
CA TYR A 42 -1.28 -11.54 13.16
C TYR A 42 -2.23 -12.53 13.80
N ALA A 43 -1.73 -13.66 14.32
CA ALA A 43 -2.57 -14.66 14.99
C ALA A 43 -3.18 -14.12 16.29
N ASP A 44 -2.41 -13.38 17.09
CA ASP A 44 -2.90 -12.72 18.31
C ASP A 44 -3.96 -11.65 18.00
N TRP A 45 -3.75 -10.86 16.95
CA TRP A 45 -4.75 -9.91 16.47
C TRP A 45 -6.02 -10.61 15.99
N ALA A 46 -5.89 -11.63 15.15
CA ALA A 46 -7.03 -12.35 14.58
C ALA A 46 -7.86 -13.07 15.65
N ARG A 47 -7.20 -13.64 16.69
CA ARG A 47 -7.89 -14.21 17.86
C ARG A 47 -8.73 -13.16 18.57
N LYS A 48 -8.15 -12.02 18.93
CA LYS A 48 -8.87 -10.90 19.59
C LYS A 48 -10.03 -10.40 18.73
N ALA A 49 -9.80 -10.17 17.44
CA ALA A 49 -10.82 -9.70 16.52
C ALA A 49 -11.96 -10.73 16.32
N SER A 50 -11.67 -12.03 16.44
CA SER A 50 -12.67 -13.10 16.35
C SER A 50 -13.53 -13.29 17.60
N GLU A 51 -12.99 -12.93 18.77
CA GLU A 51 -13.69 -13.00 20.07
C GLU A 51 -14.68 -11.84 20.24
N ASP A 52 -14.43 -10.70 19.59
CA ASP A 52 -15.29 -9.52 19.65
C ASP A 52 -16.60 -9.74 18.87
N PRO A 53 -17.76 -9.90 19.53
CA PRO A 53 -19.03 -10.23 18.87
C PRO A 53 -19.55 -9.08 18.00
N THR A 54 -19.01 -7.87 18.17
CA THR A 54 -19.34 -6.70 17.34
C THR A 54 -18.51 -6.60 16.06
N VAL A 55 -17.42 -7.36 15.96
CA VAL A 55 -16.45 -7.35 14.85
C VAL A 55 -16.44 -8.70 14.10
N ALA A 56 -17.13 -9.70 14.65
CA ALA A 56 -17.22 -11.06 14.15
C ALA A 56 -17.99 -11.20 12.81
N GLU A 57 -17.52 -10.52 11.76
CA GLU A 57 -17.80 -10.93 10.40
C GLU A 57 -17.29 -12.36 10.18
N SER A 58 -18.01 -13.14 9.37
CA SER A 58 -17.59 -14.48 8.95
C SER A 58 -16.17 -14.49 8.37
N VAL A 59 -15.76 -13.38 7.75
CA VAL A 59 -14.44 -13.14 7.17
C VAL A 59 -13.33 -13.15 8.23
N VAL A 60 -13.53 -12.46 9.36
CA VAL A 60 -12.52 -12.38 10.44
C VAL A 60 -12.30 -13.76 11.08
N LYS A 61 -13.36 -14.56 11.23
CA LYS A 61 -13.24 -15.95 11.69
C LYS A 61 -12.38 -16.77 10.74
N HIS A 62 -12.56 -16.62 9.43
CA HIS A 62 -11.74 -17.33 8.46
C HIS A 62 -10.28 -16.87 8.47
N TRP A 63 -10.02 -15.56 8.61
CA TRP A 63 -8.66 -15.05 8.78
C TRP A 63 -7.99 -15.62 10.03
N CYS A 64 -8.74 -15.72 11.13
CA CYS A 64 -8.26 -16.36 12.36
C CYS A 64 -7.84 -17.82 12.10
N LEU A 65 -8.63 -18.59 11.34
CA LEU A 65 -8.26 -19.96 10.95
C LEU A 65 -6.95 -20.02 10.16
N ALA A 66 -6.78 -19.14 9.17
CA ALA A 66 -5.57 -19.10 8.33
C ALA A 66 -4.32 -18.69 9.14
N TRP A 67 -4.44 -17.66 9.99
CA TRP A 67 -3.31 -17.17 10.80
C TRP A 67 -2.90 -18.13 11.91
N THR A 68 -3.87 -18.73 12.60
CA THR A 68 -3.60 -19.76 13.62
C THR A 68 -3.01 -21.03 13.00
N LEU A 69 -3.40 -21.36 11.76
CA LEU A 69 -2.75 -22.44 11.01
C LEU A 69 -1.30 -22.10 10.70
N CYS A 70 -1.03 -20.90 10.18
CA CYS A 70 0.34 -20.41 9.94
C CYS A 70 1.18 -20.43 11.22
N GLU A 71 0.60 -20.05 12.37
CA GLU A 71 1.24 -20.16 13.69
C GLU A 71 1.56 -21.62 14.04
N ALA A 72 0.65 -22.57 13.79
CA ALA A 72 0.90 -23.98 14.07
C ALA A 72 2.05 -24.57 13.21
N ILE A 73 2.08 -24.26 11.91
CA ILE A 73 3.00 -24.90 10.96
C ILE A 73 4.35 -24.17 10.79
N TRP A 74 4.38 -22.84 10.92
CA TRP A 74 5.62 -22.04 10.83
C TRP A 74 5.98 -21.29 12.12
N GLY A 75 5.03 -21.03 13.02
CA GLY A 75 5.21 -20.30 14.28
C GLY A 75 6.30 -20.85 15.21
N LYS A 76 6.81 -20.05 16.13
CA LYS A 76 7.67 -20.52 17.23
C LYS A 76 6.84 -21.35 18.21
N LEU A 77 7.33 -22.55 18.55
CA LEU A 77 6.68 -23.41 19.52
C LEU A 77 7.38 -23.29 20.88
N LYS A 78 6.64 -22.91 21.92
CA LYS A 78 7.15 -22.75 23.30
C LYS A 78 7.88 -24.00 23.81
N GLU A 79 7.41 -25.17 23.39
CA GLU A 79 7.98 -26.47 23.76
C GLU A 79 9.38 -26.71 23.16
N LEU A 80 9.68 -26.11 22.00
CA LEU A 80 10.99 -26.16 21.36
C LEU A 80 11.94 -25.07 21.89
N GLU A 81 11.41 -23.97 22.42
CA GLU A 81 12.21 -22.90 23.05
C GLU A 81 12.71 -23.28 24.45
N ALA A 82 12.07 -24.27 25.10
CA ALA A 82 12.45 -24.76 26.42
C ALA A 82 13.71 -25.65 26.40
N SER A 83 14.12 -26.17 25.24
CA SER A 83 15.35 -26.96 25.09
C SER A 83 16.55 -26.08 24.74
N LEU A 84 17.67 -26.27 25.44
CA LEU A 84 18.94 -25.55 25.18
C LEU A 84 19.72 -26.10 23.98
N GLU A 85 19.36 -27.29 23.49
CA GLU A 85 19.98 -27.97 22.34
C GLU A 85 19.17 -27.72 21.07
N GLU A 86 19.84 -27.71 19.90
CA GLU A 86 19.14 -27.66 18.61
C GLU A 86 18.22 -28.88 18.48
N PRO A 87 16.89 -28.70 18.35
CA PRO A 87 15.97 -29.81 18.31
C PRO A 87 16.22 -30.66 17.07
N SER A 88 16.28 -31.98 17.25
CA SER A 88 16.38 -32.88 16.10
C SER A 88 15.17 -32.71 15.18
N GLU A 89 15.36 -32.95 13.87
CA GLU A 89 14.28 -32.87 12.87
C GLU A 89 13.05 -33.70 13.26
N TYR A 90 13.27 -34.84 13.93
CA TYR A 90 12.21 -35.70 14.44
C TYR A 90 11.38 -35.03 15.55
N VAL A 91 12.04 -34.37 16.51
CA VAL A 91 11.36 -33.65 17.60
C VAL A 91 10.60 -32.46 17.03
N LEU A 92 11.21 -31.71 16.12
CA LEU A 92 10.56 -30.61 15.40
C LEU A 92 9.29 -31.10 14.68
N ALA A 93 9.38 -32.19 13.91
CA ALA A 93 8.23 -32.75 13.19
C ALA A 93 7.12 -33.23 14.13
N LEU A 94 7.48 -33.82 15.28
CA LEU A 94 6.53 -34.27 16.29
C LEU A 94 5.79 -33.10 16.95
N GLU A 95 6.51 -32.05 17.36
CA GLU A 95 5.87 -30.88 17.98
C GLU A 95 5.02 -30.10 16.98
N ARG A 96 5.45 -30.01 15.71
CA ARG A 96 4.63 -29.45 14.62
C ARG A 96 3.35 -30.25 14.42
N ARG A 97 3.44 -31.58 14.43
CA ARG A 97 2.27 -32.45 14.36
C ARG A 97 1.33 -32.22 15.53
N ARG A 98 1.85 -32.06 16.76
CA ARG A 98 1.02 -31.78 17.95
C ARG A 98 0.36 -30.40 17.87
N ALA A 99 1.06 -29.38 17.40
CA ALA A 99 0.50 -28.04 17.19
C ALA A 99 -0.60 -28.06 16.14
N PHE A 100 -0.37 -28.72 15.00
CA PHE A 100 -1.38 -28.90 13.96
C PHE A 100 -2.59 -29.72 14.45
N SER A 101 -2.36 -30.75 15.25
CA SER A 101 -3.41 -31.53 15.91
C SER A 101 -4.27 -30.69 16.84
N ARG A 102 -3.66 -29.78 17.62
CA ARG A 102 -4.38 -28.84 18.50
C ARG A 102 -5.25 -27.90 17.68
N TRP A 103 -4.69 -27.31 16.63
CA TRP A 103 -5.44 -26.48 15.69
C TRP A 103 -6.65 -27.22 15.09
N LEU A 104 -6.47 -28.46 14.62
CA LEU A 104 -7.58 -29.28 14.11
C LEU A 104 -8.66 -29.54 15.17
N SER A 105 -8.28 -29.76 16.43
CA SER A 105 -9.23 -29.98 17.52
C SER A 105 -10.01 -28.71 17.88
N GLU A 106 -9.36 -27.55 17.90
CA GLU A 106 -9.99 -26.26 18.22
C GLU A 106 -10.97 -25.85 17.12
N THR A 107 -10.58 -26.02 15.85
CA THR A 107 -11.44 -25.70 14.71
C THR A 107 -12.67 -26.60 14.61
N ALA A 108 -12.55 -27.86 15.02
CA ALA A 108 -13.67 -28.81 15.03
C ALA A 108 -14.55 -28.72 16.29
N ALA A 109 -14.06 -28.13 17.38
CA ALA A 109 -14.70 -28.17 18.70
C ALA A 109 -16.15 -27.66 18.68
N ALA A 110 -16.39 -26.46 18.12
CA ALA A 110 -17.71 -25.85 18.10
C ALA A 110 -18.75 -26.72 17.35
N ARG A 111 -18.41 -27.19 16.13
CA ARG A 111 -19.29 -28.06 15.35
C ARG A 111 -19.54 -29.41 16.04
N ILE A 112 -18.51 -30.00 16.65
CA ILE A 112 -18.65 -31.26 17.40
C ILE A 112 -19.54 -31.06 18.64
N GLU A 113 -19.39 -29.96 19.37
CA GLU A 113 -20.22 -29.65 20.53
C GLU A 113 -21.70 -29.48 20.15
N ASP A 114 -21.98 -28.80 19.04
CA ASP A 114 -23.32 -28.65 18.49
C ASP A 114 -23.92 -30.01 18.09
N GLU A 115 -23.19 -30.85 17.36
CA GLU A 115 -23.61 -32.20 16.95
C GLU A 115 -23.84 -33.12 18.17
N VAL A 116 -22.97 -33.06 19.18
CA VAL A 116 -23.11 -33.83 20.42
C VAL A 116 -24.31 -33.33 21.23
N ALA A 117 -24.57 -32.03 21.27
CA ALA A 117 -25.75 -31.47 21.92
C ALA A 117 -27.04 -31.96 21.25
N LEU A 118 -27.09 -31.95 19.92
CA LEU A 118 -28.22 -32.49 19.15
C LEU A 118 -28.42 -33.99 19.40
N ALA A 119 -27.34 -34.77 19.41
CA ALA A 119 -27.39 -36.21 19.68
C ALA A 119 -27.89 -36.54 21.10
N ARG A 120 -27.51 -35.74 22.10
CA ARG A 120 -27.99 -35.87 23.49
C ARG A 120 -29.47 -35.56 23.66
N HIS A 121 -30.06 -34.76 22.76
CA HIS A 121 -31.49 -34.44 22.78
C HIS A 121 -32.32 -35.49 22.03
N GLY A 122 -31.75 -36.15 21.00
CA GLY A 122 -32.42 -37.19 20.21
C GLY A 122 -32.29 -38.61 20.75
N SER A 123 -31.30 -38.87 21.62
CA SER A 123 -31.06 -40.17 22.24
C SER A 123 -30.73 -39.97 23.71
N HIS A 124 -31.29 -40.81 24.59
CA HIS A 124 -30.66 -41.11 25.87
C HIS A 124 -29.29 -41.70 25.53
N VAL A 125 -28.28 -40.86 25.38
CA VAL A 125 -26.88 -41.29 25.40
C VAL A 125 -26.74 -41.96 26.76
N SER A 126 -26.76 -43.29 26.76
CA SER A 126 -26.56 -44.10 27.94
C SER A 126 -25.35 -43.52 28.66
N SER A 127 -25.54 -43.15 29.93
CA SER A 127 -24.43 -42.79 30.80
C SER A 127 -23.26 -43.75 30.59
N PRO A 128 -22.00 -43.31 30.71
CA PRO A 128 -20.82 -44.18 30.63
C PRO A 128 -20.73 -45.21 31.78
N GLU A 129 -21.84 -45.52 32.43
CA GLU A 129 -21.97 -46.51 33.49
C GLU A 129 -22.29 -47.87 32.87
N GLY A 130 -21.32 -48.48 32.16
CA GLY A 130 -21.45 -49.88 31.76
C GLY A 130 -20.42 -50.39 30.75
N ASP A 131 -19.98 -49.55 29.82
CA ASP A 131 -19.16 -50.02 28.70
C ASP A 131 -17.65 -49.94 28.98
N HIS A 132 -17.20 -50.67 30.00
CA HIS A 132 -15.78 -50.78 30.36
C HIS A 132 -14.92 -51.31 29.20
N ARG A 133 -15.49 -52.13 28.30
CA ARG A 133 -14.82 -52.65 27.11
C ARG A 133 -14.57 -51.57 26.06
N LEU A 134 -15.55 -50.69 25.85
CA LEU A 134 -15.43 -49.57 24.92
C LEU A 134 -14.45 -48.54 25.48
N ALA A 135 -14.51 -48.25 26.79
CA ALA A 135 -13.52 -47.40 27.43
C ALA A 135 -12.08 -47.93 27.29
N LEU A 136 -11.89 -49.25 27.41
CA LEU A 136 -10.58 -49.88 27.22
C LEU A 136 -10.12 -49.82 25.76
N LEU A 137 -11.02 -50.02 24.79
CA LEU A 137 -10.71 -49.85 23.36
C LEU A 137 -10.39 -48.39 23.00
N LEU A 138 -11.15 -47.41 23.54
CA LEU A 138 -10.90 -45.99 23.33
C LEU A 138 -9.55 -45.54 23.93
N SER A 139 -9.16 -46.09 25.08
CA SER A 139 -7.86 -45.79 25.69
C SER A 139 -6.67 -46.20 24.82
N GLN A 140 -6.88 -47.17 23.91
CA GLN A 140 -5.84 -47.65 22.99
C GLN A 140 -5.71 -46.81 21.73
N LEU A 141 -6.69 -45.96 21.40
CA LEU A 141 -6.68 -45.12 20.19
C LEU A 141 -5.61 -44.02 20.20
N ALA A 142 -5.08 -43.66 21.37
CA ALA A 142 -4.02 -42.67 21.52
C ALA A 142 -2.60 -43.27 21.56
N GLY A 143 -2.47 -44.61 21.57
CA GLY A 143 -1.19 -45.31 21.72
C GLY A 143 -0.49 -45.57 20.38
N SER A 144 0.85 -45.56 20.37
CA SER A 144 1.67 -45.87 19.18
C SER A 144 1.73 -47.36 18.81
N GLN A 145 1.20 -48.22 19.69
CA GLN A 145 1.05 -49.64 19.40
C GLN A 145 0.05 -49.76 18.25
N PRO A 146 0.42 -50.32 17.08
CA PRO A 146 -0.55 -50.54 16.03
C PRO A 146 -1.60 -51.48 16.63
N VAL A 147 -2.82 -51.00 16.84
CA VAL A 147 -3.92 -51.85 17.28
C VAL A 147 -4.36 -52.66 16.06
N TRP A 148 -3.55 -53.68 15.73
CA TRP A 148 -3.92 -54.80 14.88
C TRP A 148 -5.16 -55.53 15.42
N LEU A 149 -5.58 -55.26 16.66
CA LEU A 149 -6.67 -55.97 17.33
C LEU A 149 -8.06 -55.67 16.76
N ILE A 150 -8.31 -54.48 16.21
CA ILE A 150 -9.59 -54.20 15.51
C ILE A 150 -9.61 -54.94 14.16
N ARG A 151 -8.44 -55.14 13.55
CA ARG A 151 -8.24 -55.92 12.32
C ARG A 151 -8.57 -57.41 12.50
N VAL A 152 -8.62 -57.92 13.73
CA VAL A 152 -8.91 -59.33 14.06
C VAL A 152 -10.42 -59.62 14.20
N CYS A 153 -11.27 -58.59 14.35
CA CYS A 153 -12.69 -58.79 14.65
C CYS A 153 -13.62 -59.05 13.43
N ALA A 154 -13.14 -59.01 12.17
CA ALA A 154 -13.79 -59.81 11.13
C ALA A 154 -12.77 -60.51 10.21
N PRO A 155 -12.69 -61.85 10.26
CA PRO A 155 -11.90 -62.61 9.33
C PRO A 155 -12.67 -62.67 7.99
N GLY A 156 -12.26 -61.87 7.00
CA GLY A 156 -12.87 -61.97 5.67
C GLY A 156 -12.54 -60.88 4.65
N VAL A 157 -12.07 -59.70 5.08
CA VAL A 157 -11.72 -58.62 4.14
C VAL A 157 -10.21 -58.36 4.20
N ALA A 158 -9.58 -58.56 3.04
CA ALA A 158 -8.14 -58.53 2.87
C ALA A 158 -7.52 -57.15 3.13
N ASP A 159 -6.45 -57.18 3.92
CA ASP A 159 -5.19 -56.45 3.82
C ASP A 159 -5.08 -54.91 3.74
N GLN A 160 -6.15 -54.12 3.78
CA GLN A 160 -6.02 -52.66 3.77
C GLN A 160 -6.85 -51.99 4.86
N GLY A 161 -6.33 -50.91 5.45
CA GLY A 161 -6.82 -50.23 6.68
C GLY A 161 -8.19 -49.53 6.58
N LEU A 162 -9.20 -50.16 5.95
CA LEU A 162 -10.48 -49.56 5.59
C LEU A 162 -11.51 -49.39 6.74
N TRP A 163 -11.25 -49.91 7.93
CA TRP A 163 -12.26 -50.01 9.00
C TRP A 163 -12.78 -48.67 9.55
N LEU A 164 -11.99 -47.59 9.44
CA LEU A 164 -12.40 -46.23 9.84
C LEU A 164 -12.97 -45.40 8.68
N GLN A 165 -12.75 -45.83 7.44
CA GLN A 165 -13.13 -45.09 6.24
C GLN A 165 -14.58 -45.40 5.87
N VAL A 166 -14.95 -46.68 5.91
CA VAL A 166 -16.27 -47.17 5.53
C VAL A 166 -16.62 -48.40 6.40
N TRP A 167 -17.62 -48.29 7.27
CA TRP A 167 -18.12 -49.46 8.02
C TRP A 167 -18.95 -50.33 7.09
N GLN A 168 -18.41 -51.49 6.70
CA GLN A 168 -19.15 -52.45 5.90
C GLN A 168 -19.91 -53.42 6.84
N LEU A 169 -21.19 -53.12 7.10
CA LEU A 169 -22.05 -53.98 7.95
C LEU A 169 -22.44 -55.29 7.23
N SER A 170 -22.40 -55.31 5.89
CA SER A 170 -22.65 -56.48 5.01
C SER A 170 -22.12 -56.22 3.59
N GLU A 171 -22.12 -57.21 2.68
CA GLU A 171 -21.72 -57.06 1.26
C GLU A 171 -22.42 -55.90 0.50
N ARG A 172 -23.48 -55.29 1.07
CA ARG A 172 -24.28 -54.23 0.43
C ARG A 172 -24.40 -52.92 1.20
N ILE A 173 -23.87 -52.81 2.42
CA ILE A 173 -24.03 -51.59 3.24
C ILE A 173 -22.68 -51.11 3.74
N SER A 174 -22.15 -50.10 3.06
CA SER A 174 -21.00 -49.29 3.43
C SER A 174 -21.47 -47.99 4.08
N VAL A 175 -21.10 -47.76 5.35
CA VAL A 175 -21.35 -46.47 6.03
C VAL A 175 -20.06 -45.64 6.00
N ASN A 176 -20.06 -44.60 5.17
CA ASN A 176 -18.95 -43.67 5.08
C ASN A 176 -18.99 -42.66 6.24
N VAL A 177 -18.07 -42.79 7.20
CA VAL A 177 -17.97 -41.91 8.37
C VAL A 177 -17.53 -40.50 7.98
N CYS A 178 -16.74 -40.37 6.92
CA CYS A 178 -16.24 -39.08 6.44
C CYS A 178 -17.27 -38.28 5.62
N SER A 179 -18.38 -38.91 5.20
CA SER A 179 -19.40 -38.23 4.37
C SER A 179 -20.13 -37.07 5.08
N LEU A 180 -20.23 -37.14 6.42
CA LEU A 180 -20.90 -36.12 7.24
C LEU A 180 -19.89 -35.17 7.90
N LEU A 181 -18.60 -35.37 7.66
CA LEU A 181 -17.53 -34.60 8.28
C LEU A 181 -17.01 -33.54 7.30
N ASP A 182 -16.68 -32.37 7.84
CA ASP A 182 -15.98 -31.35 7.06
C ASP A 182 -14.60 -31.86 6.66
N TRP A 183 -14.02 -31.26 5.64
CA TRP A 183 -12.70 -31.62 5.18
C TRP A 183 -11.63 -31.53 6.29
N LYS A 184 -11.71 -30.52 7.17
CA LYS A 184 -10.80 -30.32 8.31
C LYS A 184 -10.91 -31.49 9.30
N ARG A 185 -12.13 -31.90 9.64
CA ARG A 185 -12.43 -33.07 10.49
C ARG A 185 -11.98 -34.37 9.83
N CYS A 186 -12.13 -34.50 8.51
CA CYS A 186 -11.62 -35.63 7.75
C CYS A 186 -10.09 -35.72 7.86
N VAL A 187 -9.35 -34.62 7.64
CA VAL A 187 -7.89 -34.59 7.81
C VAL A 187 -7.49 -34.99 9.23
N ALA A 188 -8.22 -34.54 10.25
CA ALA A 188 -7.97 -34.92 11.64
C ALA A 188 -8.10 -36.43 11.86
N VAL A 189 -9.14 -37.08 11.32
CA VAL A 189 -9.29 -38.54 11.38
C VAL A 189 -8.11 -39.24 10.70
N HIS A 190 -7.65 -38.75 9.54
CA HIS A 190 -6.47 -39.30 8.85
C HIS A 190 -5.20 -39.15 9.68
N LEU A 191 -5.03 -38.01 10.34
CA LEU A 191 -3.86 -37.71 11.17
C LEU A 191 -3.84 -38.51 12.49
N TRP A 192 -4.98 -38.69 13.13
CA TRP A 192 -5.06 -39.31 14.46
C TRP A 192 -5.15 -40.82 14.42
N TYR A 193 -5.90 -41.39 13.47
CA TYR A 193 -6.29 -42.79 13.53
C TYR A 193 -5.81 -43.64 12.35
N LEU A 194 -5.66 -43.06 11.15
CA LEU A 194 -5.25 -43.82 9.97
C LEU A 194 -3.73 -43.92 9.82
N LEU A 195 -2.99 -42.97 10.42
CA LEU A 195 -1.55 -42.89 10.31
C LEU A 195 -0.84 -43.15 11.64
N PRO A 196 0.35 -43.79 11.62
CA PRO A 196 1.14 -43.96 12.83
C PRO A 196 1.51 -42.60 13.42
N PRO A 197 1.76 -42.50 14.75
CA PRO A 197 2.08 -41.23 15.43
C PRO A 197 3.41 -40.60 14.99
N THR A 198 4.23 -41.33 14.23
CA THR A 198 5.48 -40.85 13.63
C THR A 198 5.31 -40.27 12.22
N ALA A 199 4.14 -40.43 11.59
CA ALA A 199 3.88 -39.88 10.26
C ALA A 199 3.94 -38.35 10.22
N SER A 200 4.41 -37.78 9.12
CA SER A 200 4.46 -36.33 8.89
C SER A 200 3.09 -35.77 8.47
N ILE A 201 2.93 -34.46 8.62
CA ILE A 201 1.74 -33.72 8.14
C ILE A 201 1.55 -33.92 6.62
N SER A 202 2.64 -33.90 5.86
CA SER A 202 2.62 -34.11 4.41
C SER A 202 2.04 -35.47 4.02
N ARG A 203 2.34 -36.52 4.80
CA ARG A 203 1.80 -37.87 4.55
C ARG A 203 0.30 -37.94 4.86
N ALA A 204 -0.15 -37.27 5.91
CA ALA A 204 -1.58 -37.17 6.25
C ALA A 204 -2.37 -36.44 5.17
N LEU A 205 -1.81 -35.34 4.65
CA LEU A 205 -2.43 -34.61 3.57
C LEU A 205 -2.50 -35.44 2.28
N ALA A 206 -1.41 -36.13 1.89
CA ALA A 206 -1.40 -36.99 0.71
C ALA A 206 -2.45 -38.13 0.78
N MET A 207 -2.64 -38.73 1.96
CA MET A 207 -3.71 -39.74 2.15
C MET A 207 -5.10 -39.14 2.04
N TYR A 208 -5.32 -37.96 2.62
CA TYR A 208 -6.59 -37.26 2.51
C TYR A 208 -6.89 -36.85 1.05
N GLU A 209 -5.88 -36.49 0.26
CA GLU A 209 -6.08 -36.20 -1.16
C GLU A 209 -6.52 -37.41 -1.97
N SER A 210 -5.90 -38.56 -1.74
CA SER A 210 -6.37 -39.80 -2.35
C SER A 210 -7.81 -40.14 -1.94
N ALA A 211 -8.29 -39.62 -0.79
CA ALA A 211 -9.63 -39.90 -0.28
C ALA A 211 -10.75 -39.12 -1.00
N PHE A 212 -10.45 -37.94 -1.54
CA PHE A 212 -11.43 -37.13 -2.27
C PHE A 212 -11.26 -37.16 -3.80
N GLN A 213 -10.16 -37.72 -4.29
CA GLN A 213 -9.91 -37.98 -5.71
C GLN A 213 -10.46 -39.35 -6.11
N ASN A 214 -11.12 -39.45 -7.27
CA ASN A 214 -11.51 -40.74 -7.83
C ASN A 214 -10.26 -41.51 -8.25
N THR A 215 -9.91 -42.57 -7.51
CA THR A 215 -8.83 -43.49 -7.87
C THR A 215 -9.40 -44.84 -8.31
N SER A 216 -8.66 -45.59 -9.11
CA SER A 216 -9.06 -46.92 -9.60
C SER A 216 -9.29 -47.96 -8.50
N GLU A 217 -8.84 -47.67 -7.27
CA GLU A 217 -8.83 -48.60 -6.13
C GLU A 217 -9.87 -48.24 -5.06
N CYS A 218 -10.39 -47.01 -5.01
CA CYS A 218 -11.29 -46.57 -3.94
C CYS A 218 -12.28 -45.50 -4.44
N GLU A 219 -13.56 -45.65 -4.11
CA GLU A 219 -14.58 -44.62 -4.36
C GLU A 219 -14.35 -43.42 -3.43
N LYS A 220 -14.67 -42.22 -3.93
CA LYS A 220 -14.58 -40.97 -3.16
C LYS A 220 -15.37 -41.08 -1.86
N TYR A 221 -14.67 -40.99 -0.73
CA TYR A 221 -15.30 -41.06 0.58
C TYR A 221 -15.13 -39.78 1.41
N ALA A 222 -14.20 -38.89 1.05
CA ALA A 222 -14.02 -37.62 1.75
C ALA A 222 -14.60 -36.43 0.96
N CYS A 223 -15.06 -35.42 1.69
CA CYS A 223 -15.43 -34.12 1.16
C CYS A 223 -14.22 -33.44 0.50
N CYS A 224 -14.45 -32.59 -0.49
CA CYS A 224 -13.38 -31.80 -1.09
C CYS A 224 -13.05 -30.59 -0.21
N PRO A 225 -11.79 -30.10 -0.13
CA PRO A 225 -11.49 -28.93 0.70
C PRO A 225 -11.96 -27.66 0.00
N LEU A 226 -13.22 -27.29 0.24
CA LEU A 226 -13.85 -26.07 -0.25
C LEU A 226 -13.64 -24.91 0.73
N PRO A 227 -13.57 -23.66 0.26
CA PRO A 227 -13.57 -22.49 1.12
C PRO A 227 -14.79 -22.47 2.08
N PRO A 228 -14.69 -21.87 3.28
CA PRO A 228 -15.75 -21.94 4.29
C PRO A 228 -17.11 -21.42 3.84
N TYR A 229 -17.14 -20.42 2.96
CA TYR A 229 -18.38 -19.87 2.42
C TYR A 229 -19.08 -20.81 1.40
N LEU A 230 -18.41 -21.89 0.98
CA LEU A 230 -18.94 -22.93 0.08
C LEU A 230 -19.11 -24.29 0.77
N GLU A 231 -18.66 -24.47 2.01
CA GLU A 231 -18.74 -25.77 2.71
C GLU A 231 -20.19 -26.28 2.83
N ASP A 232 -21.15 -25.38 3.08
CA ASP A 232 -22.57 -25.72 3.32
C ASP A 232 -23.50 -25.39 2.13
N SER A 233 -22.95 -24.90 1.00
CA SER A 233 -23.75 -24.42 -0.13
C SER A 233 -24.25 -25.52 -1.07
N GLY A 234 -23.84 -26.78 -0.82
CA GLY A 234 -24.10 -27.89 -1.73
C GLY A 234 -23.35 -27.78 -3.06
N TYR A 235 -22.31 -26.93 -3.12
CA TYR A 235 -21.50 -26.75 -4.31
C TYR A 235 -20.77 -28.05 -4.66
N VAL A 236 -21.22 -28.69 -5.73
CA VAL A 236 -20.53 -29.82 -6.33
C VAL A 236 -19.53 -29.23 -7.31
N ILE A 237 -18.25 -29.56 -7.13
CA ILE A 237 -17.24 -29.29 -8.14
C ILE A 237 -17.63 -30.13 -9.35
N GLU A 238 -18.20 -29.50 -10.36
CA GLU A 238 -18.31 -30.12 -11.68
C GLU A 238 -16.88 -30.45 -12.11
N GLU A 239 -16.63 -31.71 -12.49
CA GLU A 239 -15.42 -32.10 -13.21
C GLU A 239 -15.50 -31.48 -14.62
N ASP A 240 -15.53 -30.15 -14.68
CA ASP A 240 -15.64 -29.43 -15.95
C ASP A 240 -14.29 -29.50 -16.65
N ASP A 241 -14.33 -29.97 -17.90
CA ASP A 241 -13.23 -30.24 -18.83
C ASP A 241 -12.50 -28.95 -19.27
N ASN A 242 -12.78 -27.83 -18.60
CA ASN A 242 -12.46 -26.48 -19.05
C ASN A 242 -11.22 -25.92 -18.35
N GLY A 243 -10.12 -26.68 -18.29
CA GLY A 243 -8.74 -26.20 -18.02
C GLY A 243 -8.46 -25.36 -16.76
N GLY A 244 -9.49 -25.05 -15.96
CA GLY A 244 -9.46 -24.21 -14.78
C GLY A 244 -9.07 -25.05 -13.58
N ARG A 245 -8.09 -24.58 -12.82
CA ARG A 245 -7.69 -25.28 -11.61
C ARG A 245 -8.81 -25.20 -10.57
N PRO A 246 -9.10 -26.28 -9.83
CA PRO A 246 -10.28 -26.34 -9.00
C PRO A 246 -10.14 -25.45 -7.75
N LEU A 247 -11.21 -24.75 -7.38
CA LEU A 247 -11.24 -23.87 -6.21
C LEU A 247 -11.09 -24.68 -4.91
N ARG A 248 -10.22 -24.23 -4.01
CA ARG A 248 -9.93 -24.86 -2.71
C ARG A 248 -9.78 -23.83 -1.60
N ASP A 249 -9.91 -24.30 -0.36
CA ASP A 249 -9.67 -23.51 0.85
C ASP A 249 -8.19 -23.09 0.96
N VAL A 250 -7.94 -21.86 1.40
CA VAL A 250 -6.58 -21.32 1.65
C VAL A 250 -5.82 -22.14 2.66
N CYS A 251 -6.48 -22.65 3.70
CA CYS A 251 -5.85 -23.50 4.70
C CYS A 251 -5.31 -24.78 4.05
N PHE A 252 -6.02 -25.33 3.06
CA PHE A 252 -5.55 -26.49 2.30
C PHE A 252 -4.34 -26.12 1.43
N HIS A 253 -4.37 -24.96 0.76
CA HIS A 253 -3.23 -24.47 -0.01
C HIS A 253 -1.99 -24.19 0.87
N LEU A 254 -2.16 -23.66 2.09
CA LEU A 254 -1.06 -23.45 3.05
C LEU A 254 -0.45 -24.78 3.50
N LEU A 255 -1.28 -25.79 3.77
CA LEU A 255 -0.78 -27.13 4.09
C LEU A 255 -0.05 -27.78 2.91
N LYS A 256 -0.50 -27.50 1.69
CA LYS A 256 0.19 -27.89 0.46
C LYS A 256 1.56 -27.24 0.32
N LEU A 257 1.64 -25.93 0.52
CA LEU A 257 2.90 -25.19 0.51
C LEU A 257 3.86 -25.67 1.61
N TYR A 258 3.33 -26.03 2.79
CA TYR A 258 4.14 -26.63 3.85
C TYR A 258 4.69 -28.01 3.47
N SER A 259 3.88 -28.81 2.78
CA SER A 259 4.24 -30.16 2.35
C SER A 259 5.21 -30.16 1.17
N ASP A 260 5.02 -29.22 0.24
CA ASP A 260 5.82 -29.02 -0.96
C ASP A 260 6.16 -27.52 -1.10
N ARG A 261 7.45 -27.19 -0.92
CA ARG A 261 7.92 -25.80 -0.99
C ARG A 261 7.86 -25.22 -2.42
N SER A 262 7.64 -26.05 -3.43
CA SER A 262 7.51 -25.67 -4.84
C SER A 262 6.06 -25.51 -5.30
N TYR A 263 5.09 -25.66 -4.38
CA TYR A 263 3.67 -25.49 -4.67
C TYR A 263 3.35 -24.08 -5.19
N GLU A 264 2.54 -23.99 -6.25
CA GLU A 264 2.23 -22.72 -6.89
C GLU A 264 1.43 -21.77 -5.99
N LEU A 265 1.91 -20.52 -5.85
CA LEU A 265 1.30 -19.51 -4.96
C LEU A 265 0.10 -18.78 -5.57
N ASP A 266 -0.05 -18.78 -6.89
CA ASP A 266 -1.10 -17.99 -7.55
C ASP A 266 -2.51 -18.40 -7.08
N GLN A 267 -2.75 -19.69 -6.85
CA GLN A 267 -4.03 -20.17 -6.33
C GLN A 267 -4.23 -19.86 -4.84
N LEU A 268 -3.14 -19.94 -4.06
CA LEU A 268 -3.16 -19.71 -2.63
C LEU A 268 -3.51 -18.26 -2.30
N LEU A 269 -3.05 -17.34 -3.15
CA LEU A 269 -3.22 -15.90 -2.98
C LEU A 269 -4.45 -15.35 -3.73
N ASP A 270 -5.20 -16.18 -4.43
CA ASP A 270 -6.45 -15.79 -5.09
C ASP A 270 -7.52 -15.45 -4.03
N PRO A 271 -8.10 -14.23 -4.01
CA PRO A 271 -9.15 -13.86 -3.06
C PRO A 271 -10.31 -14.85 -2.99
N ARG A 272 -10.63 -15.50 -4.12
CA ARG A 272 -11.72 -16.48 -4.20
C ARG A 272 -11.52 -17.68 -3.27
N SER A 273 -10.27 -18.00 -2.93
CA SER A 273 -9.95 -19.09 -2.00
C SER A 273 -10.24 -18.73 -0.53
N ILE A 274 -10.37 -17.43 -0.23
CA ILE A 274 -10.49 -16.87 1.12
C ILE A 274 -11.93 -16.40 1.38
N THR A 275 -12.47 -15.58 0.48
CA THR A 275 -13.73 -14.85 0.68
C THR A 275 -14.67 -15.09 -0.50
N SER A 276 -15.96 -14.85 -0.26
CA SER A 276 -16.97 -14.83 -1.32
C SER A 276 -16.84 -13.59 -2.22
N ASP A 277 -16.19 -12.53 -1.73
CA ASP A 277 -15.92 -11.31 -2.50
C ASP A 277 -14.54 -11.41 -3.20
N PRO A 278 -14.50 -11.48 -4.54
CA PRO A 278 -13.25 -11.55 -5.30
C PRO A 278 -12.42 -10.26 -5.24
N LEU A 279 -12.95 -9.17 -4.68
CA LEU A 279 -12.25 -7.90 -4.53
C LEU A 279 -11.56 -7.75 -3.16
N ASP A 280 -11.70 -8.72 -2.26
CA ASP A 280 -11.07 -8.65 -0.94
C ASP A 280 -9.64 -9.22 -0.95
N PHE A 281 -8.66 -8.34 -1.19
CA PHE A 281 -7.24 -8.70 -1.24
C PHE A 281 -6.53 -8.61 0.11
N ARG A 282 -7.25 -8.29 1.21
CA ARG A 282 -6.67 -8.07 2.55
C ARG A 282 -5.80 -9.25 2.99
N LEU A 283 -6.38 -10.44 3.09
CA LEU A 283 -5.65 -11.61 3.57
C LEU A 283 -4.58 -12.06 2.56
N SER A 284 -4.89 -12.07 1.26
CA SER A 284 -3.95 -12.44 0.20
C SER A 284 -2.66 -11.64 0.30
N TRP A 285 -2.76 -10.32 0.46
CA TRP A 285 -1.60 -9.45 0.54
C TRP A 285 -0.76 -9.69 1.78
N HIS A 286 -1.39 -9.76 2.95
CA HIS A 286 -0.67 -10.01 4.20
C HIS A 286 -0.04 -11.41 4.23
N LEU A 287 -0.71 -12.44 3.69
CA LEU A 287 -0.16 -13.79 3.56
C LEU A 287 1.07 -13.80 2.66
N TRP A 288 1.01 -13.17 1.48
CA TRP A 288 2.16 -13.06 0.59
C TRP A 288 3.37 -12.44 1.31
N GLU A 289 3.14 -11.34 2.00
CA GLU A 289 4.19 -10.62 2.71
C GLU A 289 4.83 -11.43 3.86
N VAL A 290 4.06 -12.29 4.50
CA VAL A 290 4.57 -13.26 5.49
C VAL A 290 5.31 -14.41 4.81
N LEU A 291 4.81 -14.94 3.71
CA LEU A 291 5.47 -16.01 2.96
C LEU A 291 6.83 -15.55 2.40
N ARG A 292 6.93 -14.30 1.95
CA ARG A 292 8.22 -13.67 1.60
C ARG A 292 9.18 -13.64 2.79
N ALA A 293 8.69 -13.28 3.99
CA ALA A 293 9.49 -13.28 5.22
C ALA A 293 9.99 -14.68 5.62
N LEU A 294 9.29 -15.73 5.20
CA LEU A 294 9.66 -17.14 5.35
C LEU A 294 10.55 -17.66 4.20
N ASN A 295 11.04 -16.78 3.31
CA ASN A 295 11.85 -17.06 2.13
C ASN A 295 11.14 -17.83 0.99
N TYR A 296 9.83 -17.67 0.82
CA TYR A 296 9.16 -18.10 -0.41
C TYR A 296 9.21 -16.96 -1.46
N CYS A 297 9.92 -17.21 -2.56
CA CYS A 297 10.22 -16.18 -3.58
C CYS A 297 9.73 -16.54 -4.99
N HIS A 298 8.91 -17.57 -5.16
CA HIS A 298 8.54 -18.12 -6.46
C HIS A 298 7.24 -17.55 -7.05
N LEU A 299 6.68 -16.48 -6.45
CA LEU A 299 5.59 -15.73 -7.06
C LEU A 299 6.12 -14.92 -8.23
N SER A 300 5.40 -14.91 -9.35
CA SER A 300 5.78 -14.10 -10.50
C SER A 300 5.69 -12.60 -10.18
N GLN A 301 6.57 -11.79 -10.78
CA GLN A 301 6.53 -10.33 -10.61
C GLN A 301 5.19 -9.74 -11.06
N GLN A 302 4.55 -10.32 -12.07
CA GLN A 302 3.25 -9.88 -12.56
C GLN A 302 2.14 -10.13 -11.53
N SER A 303 2.08 -11.35 -10.98
CA SER A 303 1.11 -11.71 -9.94
C SER A 303 1.30 -10.83 -8.70
N TRP A 304 2.54 -10.54 -8.35
CA TRP A 304 2.87 -9.65 -7.23
C TRP A 304 2.40 -8.21 -7.47
N GLY A 305 2.69 -7.62 -8.63
CA GLY A 305 2.25 -6.27 -8.97
C GLY A 305 0.72 -6.15 -9.03
N VAL A 306 0.03 -7.17 -9.55
CA VAL A 306 -1.44 -7.24 -9.53
C VAL A 306 -1.96 -7.25 -8.09
N LEU A 307 -1.35 -8.04 -7.21
CA LEU A 307 -1.75 -8.16 -5.82
C LEU A 307 -1.49 -6.85 -5.03
N ASN A 308 -0.38 -6.16 -5.28
CA ASN A 308 -0.11 -4.85 -4.69
C ASN A 308 -1.09 -3.79 -5.22
N THR A 309 -1.30 -3.73 -6.53
CA THR A 309 -2.15 -2.72 -7.17
C THR A 309 -3.62 -2.89 -6.76
N SER A 310 -4.11 -4.13 -6.70
CA SER A 310 -5.48 -4.43 -6.29
C SER A 310 -5.74 -4.09 -4.83
N TYR A 311 -4.82 -4.44 -3.93
CA TYR A 311 -4.96 -4.09 -2.52
C TYR A 311 -4.77 -2.58 -2.27
N ALA A 312 -3.86 -1.92 -2.99
CA ALA A 312 -3.72 -0.47 -2.96
C ALA A 312 -5.02 0.24 -3.43
N ALA A 313 -5.64 -0.25 -4.51
CA ALA A 313 -6.93 0.28 -4.98
C ALA A 313 -8.06 0.08 -3.95
N GLN A 314 -8.09 -1.05 -3.24
CA GLN A 314 -9.03 -1.29 -2.14
C GLN A 314 -8.82 -0.29 -0.99
N LEU A 315 -7.57 0.02 -0.64
CA LEU A 315 -7.25 1.02 0.38
C LEU A 315 -7.59 2.45 -0.07
N GLU A 316 -7.42 2.77 -1.35
CA GLU A 316 -7.84 4.04 -1.94
C GLU A 316 -9.36 4.23 -1.85
N SER A 317 -10.16 3.19 -2.12
CA SER A 317 -11.62 3.27 -2.02
C SER A 317 -12.11 3.51 -0.59
N GLU A 318 -11.38 2.99 0.40
CA GLU A 318 -11.66 3.24 1.83
C GLU A 318 -11.15 4.60 2.35
N GLY A 319 -10.45 5.37 1.50
CA GLY A 319 -9.87 6.68 1.84
C GLY A 319 -8.54 6.62 2.60
N LEU A 320 -7.95 5.42 2.73
CA LEU A 320 -6.67 5.14 3.39
C LEU A 320 -5.50 5.17 2.39
N TRP A 321 -5.44 6.19 1.55
CA TRP A 321 -4.47 6.30 0.45
C TRP A 321 -3.01 6.35 0.93
N GLU A 322 -2.74 6.85 2.15
CA GLU A 322 -1.39 6.83 2.74
C GLU A 322 -0.88 5.40 2.97
N TRP A 323 -1.78 4.46 3.22
CA TRP A 323 -1.47 3.04 3.35
C TRP A 323 -1.43 2.35 1.98
N ALA A 324 -2.17 2.84 1.00
CA ALA A 324 -2.00 2.41 -0.38
C ALA A 324 -0.57 2.73 -0.89
N VAL A 325 0.00 3.90 -0.54
CA VAL A 325 1.43 4.19 -0.79
C VAL A 325 2.33 3.15 -0.11
N PHE A 326 2.07 2.83 1.16
CA PHE A 326 2.85 1.81 1.88
C PHE A 326 2.83 0.45 1.17
N VAL A 327 1.68 0.02 0.67
CA VAL A 327 1.55 -1.22 -0.11
C VAL A 327 2.38 -1.14 -1.40
N MET A 328 2.26 -0.06 -2.15
CA MET A 328 2.97 0.10 -3.43
C MET A 328 4.49 0.18 -3.27
N LEU A 329 5.00 0.69 -2.15
CA LEU A 329 6.44 0.73 -1.85
C LEU A 329 7.09 -0.64 -1.62
N HIS A 330 6.31 -1.73 -1.58
CA HIS A 330 6.88 -3.08 -1.57
C HIS A 330 7.42 -3.46 -2.94
N GLU A 331 6.94 -2.85 -4.03
CA GLU A 331 7.42 -3.04 -5.40
C GLU A 331 8.41 -1.92 -5.80
N PRO A 332 9.44 -2.20 -6.62
CA PRO A 332 10.38 -1.17 -7.09
C PRO A 332 9.78 -0.14 -8.08
N ASP A 333 8.47 -0.14 -8.32
CA ASP A 333 7.85 0.80 -9.27
C ASP A 333 7.58 2.19 -8.65
N ALA A 334 8.56 3.09 -8.83
CA ALA A 334 8.44 4.48 -8.42
C ALA A 334 7.31 5.24 -9.14
N GLN A 335 6.90 4.81 -10.34
CA GLN A 335 5.91 5.54 -11.14
C GLN A 335 4.53 5.43 -10.51
N ALA A 336 4.11 4.23 -10.10
CA ALA A 336 2.82 4.01 -9.47
C ALA A 336 2.67 4.81 -8.15
N VAL A 337 3.74 4.90 -7.35
CA VAL A 337 3.77 5.73 -6.13
C VAL A 337 3.57 7.21 -6.47
N ARG A 338 4.25 7.72 -7.50
CA ARG A 338 4.10 9.12 -7.92
C ARG A 338 2.71 9.43 -8.45
N GLU A 339 2.09 8.52 -9.18
CA GLU A 339 0.72 8.69 -9.66
C GLU A 339 -0.28 8.72 -8.51
N LEU A 340 -0.13 7.86 -7.51
CA LEU A 340 -0.98 7.84 -6.32
C LEU A 340 -0.85 9.14 -5.53
N LEU A 341 0.39 9.61 -5.30
CA LEU A 341 0.62 10.92 -4.69
C LEU A 341 -0.02 12.05 -5.52
N GLY A 342 0.14 12.04 -6.85
CA GLY A 342 -0.45 13.02 -7.75
C GLY A 342 -1.98 13.09 -7.70
N ARG A 343 -2.66 11.96 -7.44
CA ARG A 343 -4.12 11.89 -7.32
C ARG A 343 -4.64 12.39 -5.98
N HIS A 344 -3.93 12.08 -4.88
CA HIS A 344 -4.45 12.28 -3.52
C HIS A 344 -3.84 13.46 -2.74
N CYS A 345 -2.68 14.00 -3.15
CA CYS A 345 -2.09 15.15 -2.48
C CYS A 345 -2.97 16.41 -2.66
N ALA A 346 -3.67 16.80 -1.59
CA ALA A 346 -4.42 18.04 -1.55
C ALA A 346 -3.51 19.27 -1.29
N LEU A 347 -3.95 20.44 -1.77
CA LEU A 347 -3.30 21.72 -1.45
C LEU A 347 -3.72 22.30 -0.09
N ALA A 348 -4.82 21.80 0.48
CA ALA A 348 -5.35 22.28 1.74
C ALA A 348 -4.47 21.81 2.90
N GLU A 349 -3.88 22.75 3.63
CA GLU A 349 -3.08 22.49 4.83
C GLU A 349 -4.01 22.23 6.03
N GLY A 350 -4.69 21.10 6.02
CA GLY A 350 -5.44 20.59 7.18
C GLY A 350 -4.55 19.82 8.16
N PRO A 351 -4.93 19.71 9.44
CA PRO A 351 -4.19 18.89 10.41
C PRO A 351 -4.10 17.42 9.98
N GLU A 352 -5.14 16.88 9.33
CA GLU A 352 -5.13 15.53 8.76
C GLU A 352 -4.13 15.38 7.60
N GLY A 353 -4.06 16.38 6.72
CA GLY A 353 -3.10 16.39 5.61
C GLY A 353 -1.65 16.42 6.11
N TRP A 354 -1.37 17.22 7.14
CA TRP A 354 -0.05 17.26 7.76
C TRP A 354 0.30 15.95 8.45
N ALA A 355 -0.65 15.31 9.14
CA ALA A 355 -0.44 14.00 9.75
C ALA A 355 -0.10 12.93 8.70
N LYS A 356 -0.81 12.90 7.56
CA LYS A 356 -0.53 11.97 6.45
C LYS A 356 0.84 12.27 5.81
N GLU A 357 1.18 13.52 5.55
CA GLU A 357 2.49 13.89 5.02
C GLU A 357 3.64 13.54 5.96
N THR A 358 3.43 13.74 7.26
CA THR A 358 4.38 13.37 8.31
C THR A 358 4.56 11.85 8.34
N PHE A 359 3.48 11.07 8.22
CA PHE A 359 3.55 9.62 8.10
C PHE A 359 4.38 9.19 6.87
N LEU A 360 4.09 9.73 5.69
CA LEU A 360 4.83 9.40 4.46
C LEU A 360 6.32 9.74 4.56
N THR A 361 6.65 10.91 5.11
CA THR A 361 8.04 11.40 5.16
C THR A 361 8.84 10.75 6.28
N GLN A 362 8.25 10.59 7.48
CA GLN A 362 8.97 10.11 8.66
C GLN A 362 8.91 8.59 8.84
N ARG A 363 7.81 7.94 8.46
CA ARG A 363 7.65 6.47 8.64
C ARG A 363 8.04 5.70 7.39
N LEU A 364 7.56 6.15 6.22
CA LEU A 364 7.81 5.46 4.94
C LEU A 364 9.06 5.97 4.20
N CYS A 365 9.67 7.05 4.70
CA CYS A 365 10.85 7.70 4.10
C CYS A 365 10.63 8.12 2.64
N VAL A 366 9.38 8.43 2.24
CA VAL A 366 9.09 8.94 0.89
C VAL A 366 9.81 10.27 0.69
N PRO A 367 10.54 10.45 -0.43
CA PRO A 367 11.24 11.70 -0.70
C PRO A 367 10.27 12.90 -0.71
N PRO A 368 10.54 13.97 0.07
CA PRO A 368 9.66 15.14 0.14
C PRO A 368 9.51 15.83 -1.23
N ARG A 369 10.49 15.64 -2.13
CA ARG A 369 10.45 16.13 -3.51
C ARG A 369 9.23 15.62 -4.27
N TRP A 370 8.85 14.35 -4.10
CA TRP A 370 7.71 13.75 -4.80
C TRP A 370 6.37 14.30 -4.29
N ILE A 371 6.27 14.53 -2.98
CA ILE A 371 5.09 15.16 -2.38
C ILE A 371 4.93 16.59 -2.90
N HIS A 372 6.03 17.34 -2.98
CA HIS A 372 6.01 18.69 -3.54
C HIS A 372 5.74 18.71 -5.04
N GLU A 373 6.23 17.73 -5.80
CA GLU A 373 5.90 17.56 -7.23
C GLU A 373 4.40 17.33 -7.42
N ALA A 374 3.80 16.42 -6.65
CA ALA A 374 2.36 16.15 -6.68
C ALA A 374 1.54 17.41 -6.34
N LYS A 375 1.93 18.15 -5.28
CA LYS A 375 1.29 19.41 -4.91
C LYS A 375 1.43 20.48 -5.99
N ALA A 376 2.56 20.55 -6.70
CA ALA A 376 2.73 21.48 -7.82
C ALA A 376 1.74 21.19 -8.95
N VAL A 377 1.58 19.91 -9.33
CA VAL A 377 0.62 19.49 -10.36
C VAL A 377 -0.81 19.84 -9.93
N ARG A 378 -1.16 19.63 -8.65
CA ARG A 378 -2.48 19.99 -8.13
C ARG A 378 -2.73 21.50 -8.15
N ALA A 379 -1.75 22.32 -7.75
CA ALA A 379 -1.83 23.78 -7.82
C ALA A 379 -2.05 24.29 -9.25
N ARG A 380 -1.40 23.64 -10.22
CA ARG A 380 -1.61 23.92 -11.64
C ARG A 380 -3.04 23.65 -12.09
N MET A 381 -3.65 22.57 -11.59
CA MET A 381 -5.06 22.23 -11.90
C MET A 381 -6.05 23.22 -11.27
N GLU A 382 -5.79 23.67 -10.04
CA GLU A 382 -6.62 24.65 -9.33
C GLU A 382 -6.41 26.10 -9.83
N GLY A 383 -5.36 26.33 -10.63
CA GLY A 383 -5.03 27.64 -11.21
C GLY A 383 -4.27 28.57 -10.26
N ASP A 384 -3.85 28.10 -9.09
CA ASP A 384 -3.07 28.87 -8.12
C ASP A 384 -1.58 28.85 -8.47
N LYS A 385 -1.19 29.81 -9.31
CA LYS A 385 0.18 29.99 -9.81
C LYS A 385 1.21 30.29 -8.70
N HIS A 386 0.78 30.89 -7.59
CA HIS A 386 1.67 31.21 -6.47
C HIS A 386 2.10 29.94 -5.75
N LYS A 387 1.13 29.07 -5.42
CA LYS A 387 1.42 27.77 -4.80
C LYS A 387 2.15 26.84 -5.76
N GLU A 388 1.81 26.87 -7.06
CA GLU A 388 2.53 26.10 -8.09
C GLU A 388 4.03 26.45 -8.09
N ALA A 389 4.38 27.74 -8.13
CA ALA A 389 5.77 28.20 -8.06
C ALA A 389 6.50 27.71 -6.79
N LEU A 390 5.84 27.82 -5.63
CA LEU A 390 6.38 27.39 -4.34
C LEU A 390 6.67 25.90 -4.30
N PHE A 391 5.73 25.07 -4.77
CA PHE A 391 5.91 23.62 -4.75
C PHE A 391 6.89 23.14 -5.81
N LEU A 392 6.92 23.74 -7.01
CA LEU A 392 7.97 23.47 -8.03
C LEU A 392 9.36 23.83 -7.52
N PHE A 393 9.48 24.93 -6.77
CA PHE A 393 10.72 25.32 -6.10
C PHE A 393 11.13 24.24 -5.09
N LYS A 394 10.24 23.83 -4.18
CA LYS A 394 10.54 22.80 -3.17
C LYS A 394 10.83 21.41 -3.77
N ALA A 395 10.25 21.09 -4.92
CA ALA A 395 10.51 19.84 -5.65
C ALA A 395 11.88 19.83 -6.35
N GLY A 396 12.51 21.00 -6.55
CA GLY A 396 13.79 21.15 -7.25
C GLY A 396 13.68 21.37 -8.76
N HIS A 397 12.49 21.67 -9.28
CA HIS A 397 12.26 21.96 -10.69
C HIS A 397 12.46 23.45 -11.00
N TRP A 398 13.71 23.91 -10.85
CA TRP A 398 14.07 25.34 -10.95
C TRP A 398 13.71 25.99 -12.29
N ASN A 399 13.91 25.27 -13.40
CA ASN A 399 13.61 25.77 -14.75
C ASN A 399 12.11 26.03 -14.97
N GLN A 400 11.26 25.13 -14.48
CA GLN A 400 9.81 25.29 -14.60
C GLN A 400 9.31 26.39 -13.68
N CYS A 401 9.82 26.45 -12.45
CA CYS A 401 9.54 27.53 -11.50
C CYS A 401 9.92 28.90 -12.07
N HIS A 402 11.14 29.06 -12.58
CA HIS A 402 11.62 30.32 -13.17
C HIS A 402 10.75 30.80 -14.33
N LYS A 403 10.40 29.90 -15.27
CA LYS A 403 9.50 30.23 -16.39
C LYS A 403 8.14 30.72 -15.91
N LEU A 404 7.60 30.13 -14.84
CA LEU A 404 6.31 30.52 -14.28
C LEU A 404 6.40 31.86 -13.54
N VAL A 405 7.46 32.06 -12.76
CA VAL A 405 7.73 33.34 -12.06
C VAL A 405 7.84 34.48 -13.07
N VAL A 406 8.67 34.34 -14.09
CA VAL A 406 8.87 35.40 -15.11
C VAL A 406 7.60 35.70 -15.90
N ARG A 407 6.84 34.67 -16.30
CA ARG A 407 5.65 34.85 -17.15
C ARG A 407 4.42 35.38 -16.44
N HIS A 408 4.27 35.13 -15.14
CA HIS A 408 3.02 35.39 -14.43
C HIS A 408 3.21 36.05 -13.08
N LEU A 409 4.15 35.56 -12.26
CA LEU A 409 4.28 36.03 -10.88
C LEU A 409 5.00 37.37 -10.76
N ALA A 410 5.98 37.63 -11.62
CA ALA A 410 6.78 38.85 -11.59
C ALA A 410 5.93 40.08 -11.95
N SER A 411 5.15 40.02 -13.04
CA SER A 411 4.28 41.11 -13.44
C SER A 411 3.16 41.36 -12.43
N ASP A 412 2.52 40.31 -11.90
CA ASP A 412 1.48 40.46 -10.88
C ASP A 412 2.04 41.02 -9.55
N ALA A 413 3.25 40.62 -9.14
CA ALA A 413 3.87 41.14 -7.92
C ALA A 413 4.32 42.61 -8.04
N ILE A 414 4.79 43.04 -9.22
CA ILE A 414 5.17 44.44 -9.47
C ILE A 414 3.93 45.34 -9.49
N ILE A 415 2.85 44.91 -10.14
CA ILE A 415 1.59 45.68 -10.21
C ILE A 415 0.97 45.84 -8.82
N ASN A 416 1.04 44.80 -7.99
CA ASN A 416 0.50 44.81 -6.63
C ASN A 416 1.49 45.33 -5.57
N GLU A 417 2.66 45.84 -5.99
CA GLU A 417 3.74 46.35 -5.12
C GLU A 417 4.25 45.35 -4.05
N ASN A 418 4.06 44.04 -4.27
CA ASN A 418 4.48 43.00 -3.35
C ASN A 418 5.93 42.57 -3.61
N TYR A 419 6.87 43.51 -3.47
CA TYR A 419 8.29 43.30 -3.74
C TYR A 419 8.95 42.32 -2.77
N LYS A 420 8.49 42.26 -1.51
CA LYS A 420 9.05 41.36 -0.48
C LYS A 420 8.85 39.89 -0.82
N TYR A 421 7.66 39.52 -1.28
CA TYR A 421 7.33 38.15 -1.68
C TYR A 421 8.18 37.72 -2.89
N LEU A 422 8.20 38.52 -3.96
CA LEU A 422 8.98 38.21 -5.17
C LEU A 422 10.49 38.14 -4.87
N LYS A 423 11.00 39.02 -3.98
CA LYS A 423 12.38 39.00 -3.53
C LYS A 423 12.75 37.69 -2.85
N GLY A 424 11.92 37.20 -1.91
CA GLY A 424 12.18 35.91 -1.24
C GLY A 424 12.37 34.77 -2.24
N PHE A 425 11.45 34.63 -3.20
CA PHE A 425 11.55 33.62 -4.25
C PHE A 425 12.80 33.76 -5.13
N LEU A 426 13.13 34.99 -5.54
CA LEU A 426 14.28 35.23 -6.43
C LEU A 426 15.62 35.13 -5.69
N GLU A 427 15.69 35.49 -4.41
CA GLU A 427 16.88 35.29 -3.57
C GLU A 427 17.13 33.81 -3.29
N ASP A 428 16.07 33.03 -3.10
CA ASP A 428 16.16 31.57 -2.93
C ASP A 428 16.61 30.83 -4.22
N LEU A 429 16.37 31.44 -5.39
CA LEU A 429 16.81 30.98 -6.71
C LEU A 429 18.19 31.53 -7.13
N ALA A 430 18.67 32.60 -6.49
CA ALA A 430 19.93 33.27 -6.80
C ALA A 430 21.25 32.53 -6.47
N PRO A 431 21.31 31.49 -5.59
CA PRO A 431 22.58 30.82 -5.32
C PRO A 431 23.23 30.27 -6.59
N PRO A 432 24.56 30.39 -6.75
CA PRO A 432 25.26 30.06 -8.00
C PRO A 432 25.09 28.59 -8.42
N GLU A 433 24.90 27.69 -7.46
CA GLU A 433 24.61 26.27 -7.68
C GLU A 433 23.28 26.03 -8.42
N ARG A 434 22.32 26.96 -8.28
CA ARG A 434 20.97 26.85 -8.85
C ARG A 434 20.82 27.74 -10.08
N SER A 435 21.34 28.96 -10.04
CA SER A 435 21.25 29.91 -11.15
C SER A 435 21.96 29.42 -12.41
N ALA A 436 23.03 28.63 -12.28
CA ALA A 436 23.73 28.02 -13.42
C ALA A 436 22.89 26.93 -14.13
N LEU A 437 21.95 26.30 -13.43
CA LEU A 437 21.04 25.27 -13.97
C LEU A 437 19.79 25.89 -14.62
N ILE A 438 19.54 27.18 -14.38
CA ILE A 438 18.35 27.88 -14.84
C ILE A 438 18.63 28.54 -16.20
N GLN A 439 17.84 28.17 -17.19
CA GLN A 439 17.88 28.79 -18.53
C GLN A 439 17.50 30.27 -18.44
N ASP A 440 18.28 31.15 -19.06
CA ASP A 440 18.01 32.59 -19.18
C ASP A 440 17.83 33.34 -17.84
N TRP A 441 18.43 32.84 -16.76
CA TRP A 441 18.37 33.48 -15.44
C TRP A 441 18.86 34.94 -15.49
N GLU A 442 19.98 35.18 -16.17
CA GLU A 442 20.59 36.51 -16.31
C GLU A 442 19.72 37.50 -17.09
N LEU A 443 18.95 36.99 -18.06
CA LEU A 443 18.13 37.80 -18.96
C LEU A 443 16.79 38.21 -18.34
N ALA A 444 16.26 37.41 -17.41
CA ALA A 444 14.94 37.67 -16.82
C ALA A 444 14.94 37.70 -15.29
N GLY A 445 15.29 36.59 -14.63
CA GLY A 445 15.16 36.44 -13.17
C GLY A 445 16.04 37.43 -12.41
N LEU A 446 17.28 37.59 -12.86
CA LEU A 446 18.23 38.54 -12.29
C LEU A 446 17.82 39.99 -12.52
N VAL A 447 17.16 40.31 -13.64
CA VAL A 447 16.69 41.68 -13.93
C VAL A 447 15.64 42.12 -12.91
N TYR A 448 14.68 41.24 -12.59
CA TYR A 448 13.69 41.53 -11.56
C TYR A 448 14.31 41.65 -10.17
N LEU A 449 15.28 40.80 -9.83
CA LEU A 449 15.97 40.87 -8.54
C LEU A 449 16.79 42.16 -8.39
N ASP A 450 17.53 42.54 -9.45
CA ASP A 450 18.31 43.76 -9.48
C ASP A 450 17.40 45.01 -9.43
N TYR A 451 16.25 44.97 -10.09
CA TYR A 451 15.23 46.02 -9.98
C TYR A 451 14.76 46.23 -8.53
N ILE A 452 14.38 45.15 -7.83
CA ILE A 452 13.94 45.23 -6.43
C ILE A 452 15.05 45.77 -5.53
N ARG A 453 16.30 45.32 -5.73
CA ARG A 453 17.46 45.80 -4.98
C ARG A 453 17.72 47.29 -5.21
N VAL A 454 17.58 47.77 -6.44
CA VAL A 454 17.72 49.19 -6.75
C VAL A 454 16.60 50.01 -6.12
N ASN A 455 15.36 49.51 -6.12
CA ASN A 455 14.24 50.19 -5.46
C ASN A 455 14.47 50.30 -3.94
N GLU A 456 14.93 49.23 -3.28
CA GLU A 456 15.31 49.27 -1.86
C GLU A 456 16.48 50.21 -1.58
N MET A 457 17.48 50.27 -2.47
CA MET A 457 18.57 51.24 -2.35
C MET A 457 18.06 52.68 -2.49
N LEU A 458 17.12 52.92 -3.39
CA LEU A 458 16.52 54.23 -3.63
C LEU A 458 15.68 54.69 -2.42
N ASP A 459 14.91 53.78 -1.82
CA ASP A 459 14.17 54.04 -0.57
C ASP A 459 15.12 54.35 0.60
N ARG A 460 16.26 53.64 0.71
CA ARG A 460 17.28 53.91 1.74
C ARG A 460 17.92 55.28 1.58
N ILE A 461 18.10 55.75 0.34
CA ILE A 461 18.71 57.05 0.03
C ILE A 461 17.72 58.20 0.21
N GLN A 462 16.41 57.95 0.07
CA GLN A 462 15.40 58.94 0.44
C GLN A 462 15.32 59.15 1.97
N GLN A 463 15.75 58.16 2.76
CA GLN A 463 15.73 58.22 4.23
C GLN A 463 17.05 58.68 4.87
N LEU A 464 18.18 58.61 4.14
CA LEU A 464 19.52 58.95 4.63
C LEU A 464 20.20 59.87 3.61
N ASP A 465 20.82 60.98 4.06
CA ASP A 465 21.67 61.80 3.19
C ASP A 465 22.93 61.02 2.81
N VAL A 466 22.94 60.43 1.61
CA VAL A 466 24.00 59.53 1.14
C VAL A 466 25.05 60.25 0.27
N SER A 467 26.30 59.79 0.35
CA SER A 467 27.46 60.30 -0.41
C SER A 467 27.32 60.18 -1.95
N THR A 468 27.95 61.11 -2.67
CA THR A 468 27.98 61.20 -4.15
C THR A 468 28.49 59.93 -4.87
N TYR A 469 29.35 59.15 -4.22
CA TYR A 469 29.86 57.89 -4.77
C TYR A 469 28.78 56.79 -4.87
N GLU A 470 27.85 56.72 -3.93
CA GLU A 470 26.77 55.73 -4.00
C GLU A 470 25.73 56.10 -5.07
N LEU A 471 25.56 57.39 -5.34
CA LEU A 471 24.73 57.93 -6.42
C LEU A 471 25.28 57.57 -7.81
N GLU A 472 26.59 57.69 -8.04
CA GLU A 472 27.23 57.28 -9.31
C GLU A 472 27.16 55.76 -9.51
N ARG A 473 27.34 54.98 -8.43
CA ARG A 473 27.20 53.51 -8.48
C ARG A 473 25.77 53.08 -8.75
N LEU A 474 24.78 53.86 -8.32
CA LEU A 474 23.38 53.62 -8.66
C LEU A 474 23.07 54.01 -10.09
N HIS A 475 23.60 55.14 -10.57
CA HIS A 475 23.42 55.58 -11.94
C HIS A 475 23.90 54.50 -12.92
N THR A 476 25.10 53.96 -12.73
CA THR A 476 25.63 52.87 -13.57
C THR A 476 24.77 51.59 -13.52
N LYS A 477 24.24 51.23 -12.35
CA LYS A 477 23.32 50.09 -12.18
C LYS A 477 21.96 50.32 -12.82
N VAL A 478 21.38 51.50 -12.68
CA VAL A 478 20.09 51.87 -13.28
C VAL A 478 20.19 51.88 -14.80
N THR A 479 21.24 52.47 -15.38
CA THR A 479 21.44 52.49 -16.84
C THR A 479 21.63 51.09 -17.41
N SER A 480 22.37 50.22 -16.70
CA SER A 480 22.51 48.80 -17.05
C SER A 480 21.17 48.06 -16.97
N LEU A 481 20.35 48.35 -15.95
CA LEU A 481 19.03 47.75 -15.78
C LEU A 481 18.04 48.20 -16.84
N CYS A 482 17.98 49.48 -17.21
CA CYS A 482 17.10 49.96 -18.27
C CYS A 482 17.35 49.23 -19.59
N ASN A 483 18.63 49.07 -19.97
CA ASN A 483 19.01 48.33 -21.18
C ASN A 483 18.60 46.84 -21.12
N ARG A 484 18.66 46.22 -19.94
CA ARG A 484 18.25 44.81 -19.74
C ARG A 484 16.72 44.66 -19.67
N ILE A 485 16.01 45.64 -19.11
CA ILE A 485 14.54 45.68 -19.04
C ILE A 485 13.93 45.82 -20.44
N GLU A 486 14.56 46.58 -21.34
CA GLU A 486 14.14 46.68 -22.74
C GLU A 486 14.26 45.36 -23.51
N GLN A 487 15.19 44.49 -23.09
CA GLN A 487 15.42 43.17 -23.69
C GLN A 487 14.50 42.07 -23.14
N LEU A 488 13.67 42.37 -22.14
CA LEU A 488 12.72 41.39 -21.57
C LEU A 488 11.63 41.02 -22.59
N GLN A 489 11.46 39.72 -22.80
CA GLN A 489 10.39 39.21 -23.66
C GLN A 489 9.02 39.42 -22.99
N CYS A 490 8.21 40.29 -23.57
CA CYS A 490 6.86 40.58 -23.08
C CYS A 490 5.85 39.62 -23.71
N HIS A 491 5.31 38.69 -22.91
CA HIS A 491 4.37 37.68 -23.40
C HIS A 491 2.91 38.09 -23.15
N THR A 492 2.62 38.82 -22.07
CA THR A 492 1.26 39.27 -21.71
C THR A 492 1.10 40.79 -21.67
N ALA A 493 -0.14 41.28 -21.70
CA ALA A 493 -0.44 42.71 -21.55
C ALA A 493 -0.03 43.24 -20.16
N LYS A 494 -0.08 42.39 -19.13
CA LYS A 494 0.41 42.69 -17.79
C LYS A 494 1.93 42.82 -17.76
N ASP A 495 2.67 42.03 -18.54
CA ASP A 495 4.12 42.16 -18.63
C ASP A 495 4.52 43.49 -19.28
N ARG A 496 3.77 43.95 -20.28
CA ARG A 496 3.95 45.29 -20.86
C ARG A 496 3.65 46.41 -19.88
N LEU A 497 2.60 46.25 -19.06
CA LEU A 497 2.28 47.18 -17.98
C LEU A 497 3.41 47.20 -16.94
N ALA A 498 3.86 46.03 -16.50
CA ALA A 498 4.96 45.89 -15.55
C ALA A 498 6.26 46.49 -16.11
N GLN A 499 6.59 46.25 -17.39
CA GLN A 499 7.75 46.85 -18.06
C GLN A 499 7.66 48.38 -18.07
N SER A 500 6.48 48.94 -18.40
CA SER A 500 6.26 50.39 -18.31
C SER A 500 6.36 50.88 -16.87
N GLY A 501 5.82 50.13 -15.91
CA GLY A 501 5.88 50.39 -14.46
C GLY A 501 7.31 50.45 -13.94
N THR A 502 8.15 49.48 -14.33
CA THR A 502 9.57 49.38 -13.97
C THR A 502 10.45 50.40 -14.67
N LEU A 503 9.99 50.99 -15.79
CA LEU A 503 10.62 52.13 -16.45
C LEU A 503 10.10 53.48 -15.90
N THR A 504 8.96 53.48 -15.20
CA THR A 504 8.38 54.66 -14.54
C THR A 504 8.76 54.92 -13.07
N PRO A 505 9.72 54.26 -12.38
CA PRO A 505 10.11 54.64 -11.03
C PRO A 505 11.02 55.88 -11.10
N CYS A 506 10.44 56.97 -11.57
CA CYS A 506 10.77 58.31 -11.19
C CYS A 506 9.43 58.94 -10.81
N PRO A 507 8.90 58.68 -9.59
CA PRO A 507 8.05 59.69 -8.99
C PRO A 507 8.86 60.98 -9.04
N ALA A 508 8.19 62.08 -9.35
CA ALA A 508 8.78 63.40 -9.40
C ALA A 508 9.46 63.74 -8.06
N ALA A 509 10.70 63.29 -7.87
CA ALA A 509 11.59 63.73 -6.81
C ALA A 509 12.31 64.98 -7.33
N PRO A 510 12.48 66.00 -6.48
CA PRO A 510 12.74 67.36 -6.91
C PRO A 510 14.20 67.52 -7.35
N TRP A 511 14.51 67.14 -8.59
CA TRP A 511 15.68 67.65 -9.30
C TRP A 511 15.52 69.14 -9.67
N THR A 512 14.61 69.86 -9.02
CA THR A 512 14.31 71.28 -9.26
C THR A 512 15.03 72.24 -8.31
N SER A 513 15.70 71.77 -7.25
CA SER A 513 16.43 72.63 -6.31
C SER A 513 17.96 72.63 -6.50
N GLY A 514 18.42 72.32 -7.70
CA GLY A 514 19.82 72.40 -8.09
C GLY A 514 19.97 72.95 -9.51
N GLN A 515 19.40 74.13 -9.78
CA GLN A 515 19.75 74.88 -10.99
C GLN A 515 21.23 75.25 -10.92
N GLN A 516 22.07 74.44 -11.58
CA GLN A 516 23.33 74.77 -12.25
C GLN A 516 24.21 73.51 -12.22
N LEU A 517 23.96 72.55 -13.13
CA LEU A 517 24.97 71.69 -13.76
C LEU A 517 24.22 70.66 -14.64
N TYR A 518 24.51 70.67 -15.93
CA TYR A 518 24.08 69.74 -17.00
C TYR A 518 22.71 69.96 -17.68
N PRO A 519 22.66 70.79 -18.74
CA PRO A 519 21.51 70.92 -19.65
C PRO A 519 21.29 69.72 -20.59
N GLN A 520 22.27 68.82 -20.75
CA GLN A 520 22.20 67.74 -21.74
C GLN A 520 21.37 66.53 -21.31
N LEU A 521 21.03 66.43 -20.02
CA LEU A 521 20.27 65.29 -19.45
C LEU A 521 18.76 65.51 -19.42
N THR A 522 18.28 66.74 -19.56
CA THR A 522 16.84 67.06 -19.52
C THR A 522 16.17 66.90 -20.90
N GLU A 523 16.93 66.94 -21.99
CA GLU A 523 16.40 66.80 -23.36
C GLU A 523 16.16 65.33 -23.75
N SER A 524 17.02 64.40 -23.34
CA SER A 524 16.85 62.96 -23.60
C SER A 524 15.57 62.40 -22.95
N PHE A 525 15.27 62.81 -21.72
CA PHE A 525 14.03 62.40 -21.02
C PHE A 525 12.74 63.08 -21.54
N ARG A 526 12.84 64.25 -22.20
CA ARG A 526 11.66 64.91 -22.81
C ARG A 526 11.33 64.35 -24.18
N LEU A 527 12.33 63.90 -24.94
CA LEU A 527 12.16 63.38 -26.30
C LEU A 527 11.44 62.02 -26.36
N GLU A 528 11.50 61.21 -25.31
CA GLU A 528 10.80 59.91 -25.29
C GLU A 528 9.32 59.99 -24.91
N LYS A 529 8.89 61.01 -24.16
CA LYS A 529 7.46 61.22 -23.81
C LYS A 529 6.59 61.62 -25.01
N THR A 530 7.17 62.01 -26.15
CA THR A 530 6.42 62.52 -27.31
C THR A 530 6.23 61.51 -28.44
N LYS A 531 6.84 60.32 -28.36
CA LYS A 531 6.70 59.27 -29.38
C LYS A 531 5.84 58.10 -28.90
N ARG A 532 4.54 58.34 -28.67
CA ARG A 532 3.44 57.36 -28.84
C ARG A 532 2.11 58.02 -28.46
N PRO A 533 1.32 58.54 -29.40
CA PRO A 533 -0.09 58.79 -29.13
C PRO A 533 -0.80 57.44 -29.03
N PHE A 534 -1.51 57.23 -27.91
CA PHE A 534 -2.57 56.22 -27.79
C PHE A 534 -3.54 56.39 -28.97
N ARG A 535 -3.56 55.44 -29.90
CA ARG A 535 -4.73 55.21 -30.78
C ARG A 535 -5.43 53.95 -30.29
N LEU A 536 -6.48 54.15 -29.49
CA LEU A 536 -7.59 53.21 -29.41
C LEU A 536 -8.32 53.29 -30.76
N SER A 537 -8.33 52.19 -31.51
CA SER A 537 -9.25 52.01 -32.63
C SER A 537 -9.98 50.68 -32.42
N PRO A 538 -11.32 50.67 -32.42
CA PRO A 538 -12.10 49.46 -32.22
C PRO A 538 -12.18 48.72 -33.57
N ALA A 539 -11.55 47.55 -33.67
CA ALA A 539 -11.81 46.64 -34.78
C ALA A 539 -12.93 45.68 -34.36
N ILE A 540 -14.17 46.07 -34.65
CA ILE A 540 -15.31 45.17 -34.77
C ILE A 540 -15.21 44.54 -36.16
N PRO A 541 -15.18 43.20 -36.32
CA PRO A 541 -15.47 42.59 -37.60
C PRO A 541 -16.95 42.20 -37.63
N GLN A 542 -17.77 43.05 -38.26
CA GLN A 542 -19.06 42.65 -38.83
C GLN A 542 -18.81 42.17 -40.26
N HIS A 543 -18.92 40.86 -40.49
CA HIS A 543 -19.64 40.19 -41.59
C HIS A 543 -19.03 38.80 -41.87
N CYS A 544 -19.72 37.77 -41.39
CA CYS A 544 -19.98 36.56 -42.14
C CYS A 544 -21.46 36.21 -41.90
N GLN A 545 -22.32 36.73 -42.77
CA GLN A 545 -23.62 36.14 -43.07
C GLN A 545 -23.46 35.39 -44.40
N ASP A 546 -24.29 34.36 -44.56
CA ASP A 546 -24.48 33.50 -45.72
C ASP A 546 -23.56 32.28 -45.82
N CYS A 547 -23.98 31.18 -45.19
CA CYS A 547 -24.45 30.01 -45.94
C CYS A 547 -25.35 29.13 -45.05
N HIS A 548 -26.38 28.59 -45.71
CA HIS A 548 -27.57 27.88 -45.22
C HIS A 548 -27.32 26.66 -44.31
#